data_AF-A0A496X380-F1
#
_entry.id   AF-A0A496X380-F1
#
_cell.length_a   1.000
_cell.length_b   1.000
_cell.length_c   1.000
_cell.angle_alpha   90.00
_cell.angle_beta   90.00
_cell.angle_gamma   90.00
#
_symmetry.space_group_name_H-M   'P 1'
#
loop_
_entity.id
_entity.type
_entity.pdbx_description
1 polymer ?
#
loop_
_entity_poly.entity_id
_entity_poly.type
_entity_poly.pdbx_seq_one_letter_code
_entity_poly.pdbx_strand_id
1 'polypeptide(L)'
;MNLHEYQGKQLFAQYGLPVSEGIAAATVDEAVAAADKIGGQRWVIKAQVHAGGRGKAGGVKLVDNKDDIREFADKWLGKRLVTYQTDADGQPVSRILVETCTDIAQEL
;
A
#
# COMPACT_ATOMS: atom_id res chain seq x y z
N MET A 1 3.74 -20.32 -3.93
CA MET A 1 3.74 -19.54 -2.67
C MET A 1 4.08 -18.12 -3.04
N ASN A 2 3.27 -17.14 -2.61
CA ASN A 2 3.43 -15.73 -2.95
C ASN A 2 3.73 -14.91 -1.69
N LEU A 3 4.39 -13.77 -1.86
CA LEU A 3 4.55 -12.74 -0.81
C LEU A 3 3.73 -11.50 -1.18
N HIS A 4 3.28 -10.76 -0.16
CA HIS A 4 2.79 -9.41 -0.37
C HIS A 4 3.95 -8.43 -0.62
N GLU A 5 3.64 -7.27 -1.21
CA GLU A 5 4.63 -6.21 -1.47
C GLU A 5 5.38 -5.81 -0.20
N TYR A 6 4.68 -5.59 0.92
CA TYR A 6 5.32 -5.21 2.17
C TYR A 6 6.29 -6.27 2.71
N GLN A 7 5.98 -7.56 2.53
CA GLN A 7 6.84 -8.68 2.97
C GLN A 7 8.08 -8.79 2.08
N GLY A 8 7.91 -8.63 0.77
CA GLY A 8 9.03 -8.58 -0.18
C GLY A 8 9.97 -7.42 0.13
N LYS A 9 9.44 -6.23 0.40
CA LYS A 9 10.24 -5.06 0.79
C LYS A 9 10.97 -5.26 2.12
N GLN A 10 10.31 -5.84 3.12
CA GLN A 10 10.96 -6.21 4.38
C GLN A 10 12.14 -7.17 4.17
N LEU A 11 11.97 -8.19 3.31
CA LEU A 11 13.05 -9.11 2.96
C LEU A 11 14.18 -8.39 2.23
N PHE A 12 13.89 -7.53 1.27
CA PHE A 12 14.91 -6.73 0.57
C PHE A 12 15.70 -5.84 1.53
N ALA A 13 15.02 -5.14 2.45
CA ALA A 13 15.66 -4.30 3.46
C ALA A 13 16.59 -5.10 4.39
N GLN A 14 16.19 -6.31 4.81
CA GLN A 14 17.03 -7.19 5.64
C GLN A 14 18.36 -7.56 4.96
N TYR A 15 18.39 -7.57 3.63
CA TYR A 15 19.58 -7.85 2.82
C TYR A 15 20.27 -6.57 2.31
N GLY A 16 19.88 -5.39 2.81
CA GLY A 16 20.50 -4.11 2.45
C GLY A 16 20.16 -3.62 1.05
N LEU A 17 19.15 -4.20 0.38
CA LEU A 17 18.67 -3.70 -0.90
C LEU A 17 17.81 -2.45 -0.68
N PRO A 18 17.95 -1.42 -1.53
CA PRO A 18 17.22 -0.17 -1.36
C PRO A 18 15.73 -0.41 -1.60
N VAL A 19 14.92 -0.03 -0.63
CA VAL A 19 13.46 0.02 -0.72
C VAL A 19 12.99 1.33 -0.10
N SER A 20 11.86 1.83 -0.60
CA SER A 20 11.15 2.94 0.03
C SER A 20 10.69 2.56 1.44
N GLU A 21 10.72 3.55 2.34
CA GLU A 21 10.26 3.37 3.72
C GLU A 21 8.73 3.29 3.74
N GLY A 22 8.20 2.21 4.33
CA GLY A 22 6.77 2.02 4.43
C GLY A 22 6.36 1.13 5.59
N ILE A 23 5.11 1.32 6.03
CA ILE A 23 4.50 0.62 7.17
C ILE A 23 3.22 -0.06 6.68
N ALA A 24 3.10 -1.36 6.94
CA ALA A 24 1.89 -2.11 6.67
C ALA A 24 0.93 -2.04 7.87
N ALA A 25 -0.19 -1.35 7.68
CA ALA A 25 -1.21 -1.12 8.69
C ALA A 25 -2.36 -2.13 8.59
N ALA A 26 -2.79 -2.64 9.74
CA ALA A 26 -3.92 -3.55 9.93
C ALA A 26 -5.25 -2.82 10.17
N THR A 27 -5.16 -1.59 10.66
CA THR A 27 -6.30 -0.76 11.05
C THR A 27 -6.18 0.61 10.42
N VAL A 28 -7.30 1.33 10.40
CA VAL A 28 -7.37 2.71 9.89
C VAL A 28 -6.46 3.63 10.71
N ASP A 29 -6.49 3.50 12.03
CA ASP A 29 -5.65 4.30 12.93
C ASP A 29 -4.16 3.99 12.75
N GLU A 30 -3.78 2.73 12.53
CA GLU A 30 -2.40 2.38 12.18
C GLU A 30 -1.97 2.99 10.84
N ALA A 31 -2.86 3.05 9.85
CA ALA A 31 -2.55 3.63 8.55
C ALA A 31 -2.34 5.15 8.67
N VAL A 32 -3.17 5.84 9.44
CA VAL A 32 -3.02 7.27 9.70
C VAL A 32 -1.75 7.55 10.50
N ALA A 33 -1.49 6.76 11.56
CA ALA A 33 -0.29 6.90 12.39
C ALA A 33 1.01 6.55 11.63
N ALA A 34 0.93 5.75 10.57
CA ALA A 34 2.09 5.47 9.70
C ALA A 34 2.61 6.74 9.03
N ALA A 35 1.73 7.66 8.61
CA ALA A 35 2.14 8.93 8.00
C ALA A 35 2.97 9.79 8.96
N ASP A 36 2.64 9.79 10.26
CA ASP A 36 3.42 10.49 11.29
C ASP A 36 4.81 9.90 11.49
N LYS A 37 4.90 8.56 11.47
CA LYS A 37 6.17 7.84 11.65
C LYS A 37 7.10 8.03 10.46
N ILE A 38 6.54 7.95 9.24
CA ILE A 38 7.28 8.13 8.00
C ILE A 38 7.66 9.61 7.81
N GLY A 39 6.80 10.53 8.25
CA GLY A 39 6.96 11.97 8.01
C GLY A 39 6.73 12.35 6.54
N GLY A 40 6.97 13.62 6.22
CA GLY A 40 6.76 14.18 4.88
C GLY A 40 5.41 14.87 4.71
N GLN A 41 5.11 15.24 3.45
CA GLN A 41 3.86 15.94 3.08
C GLN A 41 3.00 15.12 2.10
N ARG A 42 3.53 14.02 1.56
CA ARG A 42 2.84 13.14 0.61
C ARG A 42 3.26 11.70 0.82
N TRP A 43 2.32 10.79 0.59
CA TRP A 43 2.50 9.35 0.73
C TRP A 43 1.82 8.60 -0.41
N VAL A 44 2.29 7.38 -0.67
CA VAL A 44 1.56 6.42 -1.50
C VAL A 44 0.92 5.39 -0.59
N ILE A 45 -0.38 5.17 -0.77
CA ILE A 45 -1.15 4.18 -0.03
C ILE A 45 -1.61 3.05 -0.96
N LYS A 46 -1.38 1.81 -0.54
CA LYS A 46 -1.49 0.62 -1.41
C LYS A 46 -2.20 -0.53 -0.69
N ALA A 47 -3.34 -0.95 -1.23
CA ALA A 47 -4.01 -2.19 -0.82
C ALA A 47 -3.09 -3.38 -1.07
N GLN A 48 -2.96 -4.24 -0.05
CA GLN A 48 -2.11 -5.42 -0.12
C GLN A 48 -2.94 -6.64 -0.52
N VAL A 49 -2.79 -7.04 -1.78
CA VAL A 49 -3.28 -8.29 -2.36
C VAL A 49 -2.16 -8.90 -3.20
N HIS A 50 -2.24 -10.20 -3.51
CA HIS A 50 -1.21 -10.84 -4.34
C HIS A 50 -1.39 -10.53 -5.84
N ALA A 51 -2.61 -10.27 -6.27
CA ALA A 51 -2.90 -9.90 -7.66
C ALA A 51 -2.31 -8.53 -8.03
N GLY A 52 -1.82 -8.41 -9.26
CA GLY A 52 -1.44 -7.15 -9.89
C GLY A 52 -2.66 -6.33 -10.33
N GLY A 53 -2.43 -5.20 -11.01
CA GLY A 53 -3.50 -4.33 -11.52
C GLY A 53 -4.20 -3.45 -10.49
N ARG A 54 -3.68 -3.40 -9.25
CA ARG A 54 -4.24 -2.66 -8.12
C ARG A 54 -4.49 -1.18 -8.40
N GLY A 55 -3.55 -0.50 -9.08
CA GLY A 55 -3.69 0.92 -9.42
C GLY A 55 -4.91 1.22 -10.28
N LYS A 56 -5.15 0.43 -11.33
CA LYS A 56 -6.33 0.57 -12.19
C LYS A 56 -7.65 0.31 -11.46
N ALA A 57 -7.61 -0.50 -10.40
CA ALA A 57 -8.75 -0.80 -9.54
C ALA A 57 -8.93 0.19 -8.37
N GLY A 58 -8.10 1.24 -8.29
CA GLY A 58 -8.14 2.22 -7.20
C GLY A 58 -7.58 1.70 -5.87
N GLY A 59 -6.85 0.58 -5.90
CA GLY A 59 -6.11 0.01 -4.77
C GLY A 59 -4.72 0.61 -4.57
N VAL A 60 -4.37 1.67 -5.32
CA VAL A 60 -3.16 2.50 -5.11
C VAL A 60 -3.56 3.96 -5.28
N LYS A 61 -3.17 4.83 -4.34
CA LYS A 61 -3.45 6.27 -4.40
C LYS A 61 -2.25 7.07 -3.89
N LEU A 62 -1.96 8.21 -4.52
CA LEU A 62 -1.09 9.26 -3.99
C LEU A 62 -1.93 10.21 -3.14
N VAL A 63 -1.48 10.54 -1.94
CA VAL A 63 -2.24 11.35 -0.98
C VAL A 63 -1.35 12.37 -0.28
N ASP A 64 -1.93 13.53 0.00
CA ASP A 64 -1.20 14.71 0.51
C ASP A 64 -1.62 15.07 1.95
N ASN A 65 -2.55 14.32 2.53
CA ASN A 65 -3.05 14.53 3.89
C ASN A 65 -3.51 13.21 4.52
N LYS A 66 -3.70 13.24 5.84
CA LYS A 66 -4.08 12.06 6.64
C LYS A 66 -5.54 11.64 6.49
N ASP A 67 -6.43 12.57 6.13
CA ASP A 67 -7.85 12.26 5.97
C ASP A 67 -8.05 11.39 4.72
N ASP A 68 -7.32 11.67 3.64
CA ASP A 68 -7.24 10.82 2.45
C ASP A 68 -6.72 9.40 2.76
N ILE A 69 -5.77 9.26 3.69
CA ILE A 69 -5.28 7.95 4.16
C ILE A 69 -6.38 7.20 4.90
N ARG A 70 -7.08 7.88 5.80
CA ARG A 70 -8.22 7.33 6.55
C ARG A 70 -9.31 6.84 5.60
N GLU A 71 -9.77 7.70 4.69
CA GLU A 71 -10.83 7.35 3.73
C GLU A 71 -10.47 6.13 2.88
N PHE A 72 -9.23 6.06 2.42
CA PHE A 72 -8.76 4.91 1.64
C PHE A 72 -8.68 3.64 2.48
N ALA A 73 -8.21 3.74 3.73
CA ALA A 73 -8.14 2.61 4.64
C ALA A 73 -9.55 2.10 5.02
N ASP A 74 -10.49 2.99 5.33
CA ASP A 74 -11.91 2.68 5.58
C ASP A 74 -12.57 2.00 4.37
N LYS A 75 -12.24 2.47 3.17
CA LYS A 75 -12.75 1.91 1.92
C LYS A 75 -12.28 0.48 1.70
N TRP A 76 -11.01 0.18 1.99
CA TRP A 76 -10.38 -1.07 1.54
C TRP A 76 -10.21 -2.13 2.63
N LEU A 77 -9.87 -1.76 3.87
CA LEU A 77 -9.64 -2.75 4.92
C LEU A 77 -10.90 -3.58 5.18
N GLY A 78 -10.74 -4.91 5.20
CA GLY A 78 -11.83 -5.85 5.37
C GLY A 78 -12.75 -6.00 4.15
N LYS A 79 -12.48 -5.28 3.05
CA LYS A 79 -13.16 -5.44 1.76
C LYS A 79 -12.33 -6.32 0.83
N ARG A 80 -12.88 -6.58 -0.37
CA ARG A 80 -12.23 -7.34 -1.43
C ARG A 80 -11.90 -6.42 -2.59
N LEU A 81 -10.68 -6.52 -3.10
CA LEU A 81 -10.22 -5.77 -4.27
C LEU A 81 -10.28 -6.68 -5.48
N VAL A 82 -11.13 -6.31 -6.44
CA VAL A 82 -11.19 -6.94 -7.76
C VAL A 82 -10.21 -6.23 -8.68
N THR A 83 -9.38 -6.99 -9.37
CA THR A 83 -8.50 -6.49 -10.44
C THR A 83 -8.68 -7.34 -11.69
N TYR A 84 -8.08 -6.95 -12.81
CA TYR A 84 -8.11 -7.79 -14.03
C TYR A 84 -7.38 -9.14 -13.86
N GLN A 85 -6.62 -9.33 -12.78
CA GLN A 85 -5.92 -10.58 -12.45
C GLN A 85 -6.60 -11.38 -11.34
N THR A 86 -7.73 -10.91 -10.80
CA THR A 86 -8.55 -11.69 -9.88
C THR A 86 -9.74 -12.31 -10.60
N ASP A 87 -10.42 -13.23 -9.94
CA ASP A 87 -11.79 -13.58 -10.28
C ASP A 87 -12.77 -12.44 -9.93
N ALA A 88 -14.06 -12.68 -10.13
CA ALA A 88 -15.14 -11.74 -9.83
C ALA A 88 -15.26 -11.44 -8.32
N ASP A 89 -14.77 -12.32 -7.46
CA ASP A 89 -14.82 -12.14 -6.00
C ASP A 89 -13.67 -11.28 -5.49
N GLY A 90 -12.58 -11.15 -6.25
CA GLY A 90 -11.42 -10.35 -5.86
C GLY A 90 -10.61 -10.99 -4.73
N GLN A 91 -9.66 -10.26 -4.17
CA GLN A 91 -8.83 -10.71 -3.04
C GLN A 91 -9.06 -9.86 -1.79
N PRO A 92 -9.08 -10.46 -0.58
CA PRO A 92 -9.30 -9.73 0.65
C PRO A 92 -8.14 -8.78 0.96
N VAL A 93 -8.47 -7.56 1.36
CA VAL A 93 -7.48 -6.56 1.79
C VAL A 93 -7.45 -6.53 3.31
N SER A 94 -6.42 -7.13 3.91
CA SER A 94 -6.21 -7.16 5.37
C SER A 94 -5.13 -6.19 5.84
N ARG A 95 -4.41 -5.56 4.89
CA ARG A 95 -3.35 -4.59 5.13
C ARG A 95 -3.35 -3.49 4.09
N ILE A 96 -3.03 -2.27 4.53
CA ILE A 96 -2.70 -1.13 3.67
C ILE A 96 -1.22 -0.81 3.90
N LEU A 97 -0.43 -0.73 2.84
CA LEU A 97 0.92 -0.21 2.92
C LEU A 97 0.88 1.30 2.72
N VAL A 98 1.35 2.05 3.71
CA VAL A 98 1.61 3.50 3.62
C VAL A 98 3.11 3.68 3.46
N GLU A 99 3.53 4.47 2.48
CA GLU A 99 4.93 4.55 2.06
C GLU A 99 5.32 5.95 1.59
N THR A 100 6.60 6.29 1.69
CA THR A 100 7.15 7.53 1.13
C THR A 100 6.86 7.68 -0.36
N CYS A 101 6.67 8.91 -0.82
CA CYS A 101 6.70 9.21 -2.24
C CYS A 101 8.13 9.17 -2.76
N THR A 102 8.29 8.67 -3.99
CA THR A 102 9.56 8.69 -4.71
C THR A 102 9.37 9.46 -6.00
N ASP A 103 10.25 10.42 -6.28
CA ASP A 103 10.29 11.12 -7.55
C ASP A 103 10.98 10.22 -8.57
N ILE A 104 10.19 9.59 -9.44
CA ILE A 104 10.69 8.60 -10.38
C ILE A 104 11.10 9.31 -11.68
N ALA A 105 12.40 9.34 -11.96
CA ALA A 105 12.94 9.97 -13.17
C ALA A 105 12.73 9.12 -14.44
N GLN A 106 12.77 7.79 -14.30
CA GLN A 106 12.61 6.85 -15.40
C GLN A 106 12.06 5.52 -14.90
N GLU A 107 11.13 4.93 -15.66
CA GLU A 107 10.66 3.54 -15.54
C GLU A 107 10.87 2.83 -16.90
N LEU A 108 10.95 1.49 -16.88
CA LEU A 108 11.28 0.64 -18.05
C LEU A 108 10.15 0.57 -19.10
#